data_AF-A0A9D4YEA8-F1
#
_entry.id   AF-A0A9D4YEA8-F1
#
_cell.length_a   1.000
_cell.length_b   1.000
_cell.length_c   1.000
_cell.angle_alpha   90.00
_cell.angle_beta   90.00
_cell.angle_gamma   90.00
#
_symmetry.space_group_name_H-M   'P 1'
#
loop_
_entity.id
_entity.type
_entity.pdbx_description
1 polymer ?
#
loop_
_entity_poly.entity_id
_entity_poly.type
_entity_poly.pdbx_seq_one_letter_code
_entity_poly.pdbx_strand_id
1 'polypeptide(L)'
;RKLIKIMAAWFNSIMPILGIPSSFLPKPISLPPLSSFRNNNLHEQRLENEDLSKSSSDDEKSVKQDNIWQLFREAQQNILYLNNQRLGAIEELNKTNKEKQFLFHKIRKLEAEKKEGTDKLSTCSELLLRIDSMVLGSVITPAEASDFRSLVLNHKVSVVDVFNLVSHKSDSELLRELRHFSDQSKTRSFHIIHICTEMAPLVHRGSVASYVTGISRALQRKGHLVEVILPKYACLDLDQVQGLREVKGEAYSYFNGQLHGNKIWNGV
;
A
#
# COMPACT_ATOMS: atom_id res chain seq x y z
N ARG A 1 -16.57 -41.33 6.28
CA ARG A 1 -15.58 -40.52 5.49
C ARG A 1 -15.65 -39.08 6.02
N LYS A 2 -14.58 -38.27 5.94
CA LYS A 2 -14.60 -36.90 6.51
C LYS A 2 -15.00 -35.92 5.40
N LEU A 3 -15.89 -34.97 5.67
CA LEU A 3 -16.31 -33.92 4.71
C LEU A 3 -15.90 -32.55 5.26
N ILE A 4 -15.37 -31.67 4.42
CA ILE A 4 -15.14 -30.27 4.74
C ILE A 4 -16.13 -29.43 3.92
N LYS A 5 -16.86 -28.58 4.62
CA LYS A 5 -17.71 -27.52 4.09
C LYS A 5 -16.95 -26.20 4.24
N ILE A 6 -16.54 -25.58 3.15
CA ILE A 6 -15.85 -24.30 3.16
C ILE A 6 -16.83 -23.23 2.72
N MET A 7 -17.09 -22.28 3.60
CA MET A 7 -17.71 -21.02 3.20
C MET A 7 -16.62 -20.20 2.59
N ALA A 8 -16.59 -20.12 1.26
CA ALA A 8 -15.61 -19.32 0.56
C ALA A 8 -15.86 -17.84 0.94
N ALA A 9 -15.15 -17.31 1.94
CA ALA A 9 -15.12 -15.88 2.21
C ALA A 9 -13.72 -15.39 1.87
N TRP A 10 -13.50 -15.16 0.58
CA TRP A 10 -12.29 -14.52 0.09
C TRP A 10 -12.39 -13.04 0.45
N PHE A 11 -12.12 -12.71 1.71
CA PHE A 11 -11.99 -11.33 2.12
C PHE A 11 -10.95 -10.67 1.21
N ASN A 12 -11.36 -9.60 0.53
CA ASN A 12 -10.42 -8.65 -0.05
C ASN A 12 -9.54 -8.18 1.11
N SER A 13 -8.34 -8.76 1.25
CA SER A 13 -7.35 -8.27 2.18
C SER A 13 -6.88 -6.92 1.66
N ILE A 14 -7.57 -5.87 2.11
CA ILE A 14 -6.96 -4.55 2.25
C ILE A 14 -5.76 -4.77 3.15
N MET A 15 -4.58 -4.57 2.59
CA MET A 15 -3.29 -4.71 3.25
C MET A 15 -3.33 -3.98 4.61
N PRO A 16 -2.98 -4.62 5.74
CA PRO A 16 -2.71 -3.91 6.96
C PRO A 16 -1.42 -3.10 6.75
N ILE A 17 -1.56 -1.78 6.89
CA ILE A 17 -0.48 -0.81 6.97
C ILE A 17 0.46 -1.29 8.07
N LEU A 18 1.71 -1.63 7.70
CA LEU A 18 2.76 -1.98 8.65
C LEU A 18 2.89 -0.84 9.68
N GLY A 19 2.76 -1.22 10.95
CA GLY A 19 3.08 -0.36 12.09
C GLY A 19 4.56 0.05 12.03
N ILE A 20 4.78 1.35 12.11
CA ILE A 20 6.09 1.95 12.28
C ILE A 20 6.50 1.72 13.75
N PRO A 21 7.67 1.12 14.05
CA PRO A 21 8.20 1.13 15.40
C PRO A 21 8.66 2.54 15.76
N SER A 22 8.12 3.06 16.85
CA SER A 22 8.54 4.30 17.49
C SER A 22 9.88 4.11 18.22
N SER A 23 11.00 4.33 17.53
CA SER A 23 12.30 4.52 18.21
C SER A 23 13.37 5.14 17.30
N PHE A 24 13.30 6.45 17.00
CA PHE A 24 14.50 7.20 16.58
C PHE A 24 14.39 8.66 17.04
N LEU A 25 14.68 8.88 18.32
CA LEU A 25 15.17 10.18 18.81
C LEU A 25 16.64 10.31 18.39
N PRO A 26 17.09 11.44 17.82
CA PRO A 26 18.52 11.69 17.67
C PRO A 26 19.16 11.85 19.05
N LYS A 27 20.13 10.99 19.37
CA LYS A 27 21.05 11.21 20.50
C LYS A 27 22.05 12.32 20.13
N PRO A 28 22.54 13.10 21.11
CA PRO A 28 23.53 14.14 20.86
C PRO A 28 24.86 13.54 20.39
N ILE A 29 25.49 14.22 19.42
CA ILE A 29 26.75 13.85 18.79
C ILE A 29 27.89 14.04 19.80
N SER A 30 28.61 12.96 20.12
CA SER A 30 29.93 12.99 20.73
C SER A 30 31.00 12.85 19.64
N LEU A 31 31.93 13.80 19.56
CA LEU A 31 33.11 13.78 18.69
C LEU A 31 34.08 12.64 19.09
N PRO A 32 34.65 11.86 18.15
CA PRO A 32 35.83 11.06 18.43
C PRO A 32 37.13 11.87 18.18
N PRO A 33 38.24 11.52 18.85
CA PRO A 33 39.50 12.23 18.70
C PRO A 33 40.20 11.89 17.38
N LEU A 34 40.97 12.85 16.86
CA LEU A 34 41.92 12.65 15.78
C LEU A 34 42.88 11.52 16.13
N SER A 35 42.73 10.37 15.48
CA SER A 35 43.88 9.53 15.13
C SER A 35 43.47 8.51 14.07
N SER A 36 44.43 8.24 13.18
CA SER A 36 44.44 7.22 12.12
C SER A 36 43.67 7.54 10.83
N PHE A 37 44.42 7.83 9.76
CA PHE A 37 44.38 7.19 8.43
C PHE A 37 45.54 7.83 7.62
N ARG A 38 46.74 7.25 7.66
CA ARG A 38 47.28 6.25 6.71
C ARG A 38 47.25 6.74 5.26
N ASN A 39 48.43 7.18 4.80
CA ASN A 39 48.79 7.53 3.43
C ASN A 39 48.23 6.54 2.40
N ASN A 40 47.63 7.08 1.35
CA ASN A 40 47.67 6.48 0.02
C ASN A 40 48.17 7.54 -0.96
N ASN A 41 49.28 7.19 -1.62
CA ASN A 41 50.02 7.99 -2.59
C ASN A 41 49.14 8.51 -3.74
N LEU A 42 49.34 9.78 -4.11
CA LEU A 42 49.13 10.26 -5.48
C LEU A 42 50.25 11.26 -5.83
N HIS A 43 50.97 10.91 -6.89
CA HIS A 43 52.11 11.56 -7.52
C HIS A 43 52.24 13.08 -7.37
N GLU A 44 53.32 13.53 -6.73
CA GLU A 44 53.91 14.85 -6.96
C GLU A 44 54.96 14.73 -8.07
N GLN A 45 54.67 15.40 -9.19
CA GLN A 45 55.59 15.58 -10.30
C GLN A 45 56.59 16.67 -9.90
N ARG A 46 57.84 16.25 -9.75
CA ARG A 46 59.02 17.04 -9.42
C ARG A 46 59.24 18.12 -10.50
N LEU A 47 59.20 19.39 -10.12
CA LEU A 47 59.81 20.47 -10.89
C LEU A 47 61.12 20.85 -10.19
N GLU A 48 62.19 20.64 -10.95
CA GLU A 48 63.58 20.82 -10.55
C GLU A 48 63.90 22.32 -10.40
N ASN A 49 64.61 22.67 -9.32
CA ASN A 49 65.23 23.97 -9.13
C ASN A 49 66.63 23.93 -9.75
N GLU A 50 66.96 24.90 -10.61
CA GLU A 50 68.35 25.20 -11.00
C GLU A 50 68.97 26.23 -10.05
N ASP A 51 70.19 25.90 -9.62
CA ASP A 51 71.07 26.57 -8.64
C ASP A 51 71.50 28.00 -9.02
N LEU A 52 71.45 28.97 -8.10
CA LEU A 52 72.48 29.40 -7.13
C LEU A 52 73.67 30.23 -7.68
N SER A 53 73.68 31.52 -7.36
CA SER A 53 74.87 32.27 -6.90
C SER A 53 74.37 33.58 -6.24
N LYS A 54 74.92 34.16 -5.15
CA LYS A 54 76.16 33.99 -4.40
C LYS A 54 76.02 34.75 -3.05
N SER A 55 76.69 34.22 -2.02
CA SER A 55 77.30 34.90 -0.86
C SER A 55 76.46 35.62 0.23
N SER A 56 76.69 35.14 1.46
CA SER A 56 76.79 35.85 2.75
C SER A 56 75.49 36.36 3.41
N SER A 57 74.84 35.51 4.19
CA SER A 57 74.25 35.73 5.54
C SER A 57 73.24 34.61 5.83
N ASP A 58 73.71 33.37 5.94
CA ASP A 58 72.85 32.22 5.63
C ASP A 58 72.05 31.63 6.81
N ASP A 59 72.27 32.05 8.07
CA ASP A 59 71.53 31.46 9.21
C ASP A 59 70.24 32.21 9.59
N GLU A 60 70.15 33.54 9.44
CA GLU A 60 68.89 34.27 9.76
C GLU A 60 67.90 34.37 8.59
N LYS A 61 68.41 34.42 7.35
CA LYS A 61 67.57 34.47 6.15
C LYS A 61 66.95 33.11 5.84
N SER A 62 67.68 32.01 6.04
CA SER A 62 67.16 30.65 5.89
C SER A 62 66.01 30.39 6.87
N VAL A 63 66.16 30.72 8.16
CA VAL A 63 65.12 30.54 9.18
C VAL A 63 63.86 31.36 8.90
N LYS A 64 63.98 32.59 8.37
CA LYS A 64 62.82 33.40 7.93
C LYS A 64 62.17 32.82 6.68
N GLN A 65 62.97 32.34 5.73
CA GLN A 65 62.49 31.73 4.50
C GLN A 65 61.80 30.39 4.78
N ASP A 66 62.32 29.59 5.71
CA ASP A 66 61.72 28.35 6.21
C ASP A 66 60.39 28.61 6.94
N ASN A 67 60.31 29.66 7.76
CA ASN A 67 59.05 30.08 8.39
C ASN A 67 58.00 30.52 7.35
N ILE A 68 58.40 31.24 6.30
CA ILE A 68 57.49 31.64 5.21
C ILE A 68 57.02 30.42 4.42
N TRP A 69 57.91 29.47 4.12
CA TRP A 69 57.55 28.22 3.46
C TRP A 69 56.65 27.33 4.31
N GLN A 70 56.84 27.32 5.63
CA GLN A 70 55.97 26.63 6.56
C GLN A 70 54.57 27.27 6.60
N LEU A 71 54.49 28.59 6.71
CA LEU A 71 53.21 29.33 6.62
C LEU A 71 52.51 29.10 5.29
N PHE A 72 53.27 29.00 4.18
CA PHE A 72 52.70 28.68 2.87
C PHE A 72 52.12 27.27 2.84
N ARG A 73 52.84 26.27 3.36
CA ARG A 73 52.33 24.89 3.45
C ARG A 73 51.10 24.78 4.36
N GLU A 74 51.13 25.45 5.52
CA GLU A 74 49.99 25.52 6.43
C GLU A 74 48.79 26.23 5.80
N ALA A 75 49.01 27.32 5.06
CA ALA A 75 47.96 28.01 4.33
C ALA A 75 47.35 27.13 3.24
N GLN A 76 48.16 26.39 2.47
CA GLN A 76 47.68 25.42 1.49
C GLN A 76 46.84 24.31 2.14
N GLN A 77 47.31 23.79 3.28
CA GLN A 77 46.59 22.75 4.02
C GLN A 77 45.27 23.27 4.60
N ASN A 78 45.24 24.51 5.10
CA ASN A 78 44.02 25.17 5.57
C ASN A 78 43.01 25.37 4.43
N ILE A 79 43.47 25.83 3.26
CA ILE A 79 42.62 25.98 2.07
C ILE A 79 42.03 24.63 1.68
N LEU A 80 42.84 23.57 1.64
CA LEU A 80 42.39 22.24 1.30
C LEU A 80 41.36 21.71 2.30
N TYR A 81 41.62 21.87 3.60
CA TYR A 81 40.71 21.46 4.66
C TYR A 81 39.35 22.17 4.53
N LEU A 82 39.36 23.50 4.38
CA LEU A 82 38.14 24.29 4.24
C LEU A 82 37.36 23.91 2.97
N ASN A 83 38.05 23.66 1.85
CA ASN A 83 37.39 23.22 0.62
C ASN A 83 36.72 21.85 0.77
N ASN A 84 37.35 20.91 1.48
CA ASN A 84 36.76 19.60 1.76
C ASN A 84 35.52 19.72 2.66
N GLN A 85 35.57 20.55 3.70
CA GLN A 85 34.40 20.83 4.55
C GLN A 85 33.25 21.47 3.76
N ARG A 86 33.57 22.43 2.88
CA ARG A 86 32.59 23.07 1.99
C ARG A 86 31.94 22.07 1.03
N LEU A 87 32.72 21.17 0.45
CA LEU A 87 32.21 20.12 -0.42
C LEU A 87 31.23 19.20 0.32
N GLY A 88 31.58 18.76 1.54
CA GLY A 88 30.68 17.97 2.37
C GLY A 88 29.36 18.68 2.67
N ALA A 89 29.42 19.96 3.07
CA ALA A 89 28.22 20.76 3.33
C ALA A 89 27.35 20.94 2.06
N ILE A 90 27.96 21.11 0.89
CA ILE A 90 27.25 21.21 -0.40
C ILE A 90 26.58 19.88 -0.76
N GLU A 91 27.24 18.76 -0.51
CA GLU A 91 26.67 17.43 -0.78
C GLU A 91 25.46 17.15 0.11
N GLU A 92 25.54 17.45 1.41
CA GLU A 92 24.41 17.33 2.33
C GLU A 92 23.25 18.24 1.93
N LEU A 93 23.54 19.48 1.53
CA LEU A 93 22.52 20.40 1.02
C LEU A 93 21.84 19.84 -0.23
N ASN A 94 22.60 19.27 -1.16
CA ASN A 94 22.05 18.65 -2.36
C ASN A 94 21.16 17.43 -2.01
N LYS A 95 21.56 16.63 -1.02
CA LYS A 95 20.75 15.50 -0.55
C LYS A 95 19.42 15.95 0.04
N THR A 96 19.45 16.92 0.95
CA THR A 96 18.23 17.49 1.56
C THR A 96 17.33 18.16 0.53
N ASN A 97 17.90 18.80 -0.49
CA ASN A 97 17.12 19.41 -1.57
C ASN A 97 16.40 18.36 -2.45
N LYS A 98 17.02 17.22 -2.71
CA LYS A 98 16.37 16.09 -3.41
C LYS A 98 15.21 15.53 -2.60
N GLU A 99 15.41 15.32 -1.30
CA GLU A 99 14.36 14.86 -0.39
C GLU A 99 13.19 15.86 -0.35
N LYS A 100 13.50 17.16 -0.26
CA LYS A 100 12.50 18.24 -0.34
C LYS A 100 11.70 18.15 -1.65
N GLN A 101 12.35 18.02 -2.80
CA GLN A 101 11.66 17.90 -4.10
C GLN A 101 10.76 16.66 -4.16
N PHE A 102 11.24 15.52 -3.65
CA PHE A 102 10.46 14.29 -3.57
C PHE A 102 9.20 14.46 -2.69
N LEU A 103 9.35 15.06 -1.51
CA LEU A 103 8.25 15.36 -0.61
C LEU A 103 7.24 16.32 -1.25
N PHE A 104 7.70 17.36 -1.95
CA PHE A 104 6.81 18.26 -2.69
C PHE A 104 5.99 17.53 -3.74
N HIS A 105 6.61 16.64 -4.52
CA HIS A 105 5.90 15.83 -5.50
C HIS A 105 4.87 14.92 -4.83
N LYS A 106 5.21 14.30 -3.70
CA LYS A 106 4.30 13.44 -2.94
C LYS A 106 3.12 14.23 -2.35
N ILE A 107 3.36 15.42 -1.81
CA ILE A 107 2.31 16.31 -1.30
C ILE A 107 1.37 16.69 -2.44
N ARG A 108 1.89 17.15 -3.59
CA ARG A 108 1.06 17.49 -4.75
C ARG A 108 0.19 16.32 -5.21
N LYS A 109 0.73 15.10 -5.22
CA LYS A 109 -0.03 13.88 -5.54
C LYS A 109 -1.16 13.63 -4.52
N LEU A 110 -0.85 13.70 -3.24
CA LEU A 110 -1.84 13.52 -2.17
C LEU A 110 -2.90 14.63 -2.17
N GLU A 111 -2.53 15.87 -2.50
CA GLU A 111 -3.48 16.98 -2.64
C GLU A 111 -4.40 16.78 -3.85
N ALA A 112 -3.90 16.25 -4.97
CA ALA A 112 -4.73 15.90 -6.12
C ALA A 112 -5.73 14.78 -5.76
N GLU A 113 -5.26 13.72 -5.09
CA GLU A 113 -6.11 12.63 -4.58
C GLU A 113 -7.16 13.14 -3.57
N LYS A 114 -6.78 14.09 -2.70
CA LYS A 114 -7.69 14.71 -1.73
C LYS A 114 -8.73 15.62 -2.39
N LYS A 115 -8.36 16.39 -3.41
CA LYS A 115 -9.30 17.23 -4.18
C LYS A 115 -10.33 16.35 -4.90
N GLU A 116 -9.87 15.28 -5.55
CA GLU A 116 -10.75 14.28 -6.17
C GLU A 116 -11.72 13.63 -5.15
N GLY A 117 -11.27 13.42 -3.91
CA GLY A 117 -12.15 12.97 -2.81
C GLY A 117 -13.12 14.04 -2.29
N THR A 118 -12.71 15.31 -2.28
CA THR A 118 -13.53 16.44 -1.81
C THR A 118 -14.67 16.72 -2.77
N ASP A 119 -14.41 16.66 -4.08
CA ASP A 119 -15.40 16.84 -5.13
C ASP A 119 -16.44 15.71 -5.10
N LYS A 120 -16.02 14.47 -4.78
CA LYS A 120 -16.97 13.36 -4.56
C LYS A 120 -17.85 13.57 -3.34
N LEU A 121 -17.30 14.14 -2.26
CA LEU A 121 -18.03 14.40 -1.02
C LEU A 121 -19.07 15.52 -1.18
N SER A 122 -18.71 16.59 -1.89
CA SER A 122 -19.63 17.70 -2.19
C SER A 122 -20.79 17.21 -3.06
N THR A 123 -20.49 16.43 -4.11
CA THR A 123 -21.45 15.72 -4.95
C THR A 123 -22.41 14.82 -4.14
N CYS A 124 -21.90 14.01 -3.22
CA CYS A 124 -22.74 13.14 -2.39
C CYS A 124 -23.68 13.96 -1.50
N SER A 125 -23.17 15.06 -0.94
CA SER A 125 -23.95 15.95 -0.08
C SER A 125 -25.11 16.60 -0.84
N GLU A 126 -24.87 17.04 -2.09
CA GLU A 126 -25.91 17.61 -2.95
C GLU A 126 -27.01 16.60 -3.29
N LEU A 127 -26.64 15.37 -3.65
CA LEU A 127 -27.59 14.29 -3.94
C LEU A 127 -28.46 13.94 -2.72
N LEU A 128 -27.86 13.86 -1.53
CA LEU A 128 -28.58 13.57 -0.30
C LEU A 128 -29.60 14.66 0.03
N LEU A 129 -29.21 15.94 -0.08
CA LEU A 129 -30.12 17.06 0.13
C LEU A 129 -31.27 17.08 -0.88
N ARG A 130 -30.99 16.70 -2.15
CA ARG A 130 -32.03 16.57 -3.17
C ARG A 130 -33.04 15.47 -2.81
N ILE A 131 -32.57 14.30 -2.37
CA ILE A 131 -33.42 13.20 -1.89
C ILE A 131 -34.28 13.68 -0.71
N ASP A 132 -33.69 14.38 0.25
CA ASP A 132 -34.42 14.90 1.41
C ASP A 132 -35.50 15.92 1.01
N SER A 133 -35.21 16.81 0.06
CA SER A 133 -36.20 17.72 -0.52
C SER A 133 -37.38 16.96 -1.15
N MET A 134 -37.10 15.86 -1.87
CA MET A 134 -38.16 15.02 -2.46
C MET A 134 -39.01 14.30 -1.42
N VAL A 135 -38.43 13.90 -0.29
CA VAL A 135 -39.20 13.34 0.85
C VAL A 135 -40.14 14.41 1.41
N LEU A 136 -39.64 15.63 1.64
CA LEU A 136 -40.44 16.74 2.15
C LEU A 136 -41.55 17.14 1.17
N GLY A 137 -41.26 17.10 -0.13
CA GLY A 137 -42.25 17.31 -1.20
C GLY A 137 -43.23 16.16 -1.40
N SER A 138 -43.15 15.09 -0.61
CA SER A 138 -43.97 13.88 -0.73
C SER A 138 -43.89 13.20 -2.12
N VAL A 139 -42.82 13.43 -2.87
CA VAL A 139 -42.58 12.82 -4.18
C VAL A 139 -42.13 11.37 -4.03
N ILE A 140 -41.41 11.07 -2.94
CA ILE A 140 -40.94 9.72 -2.58
C ILE A 140 -41.37 9.34 -1.18
N THR A 141 -41.53 8.03 -0.96
CA THR A 141 -41.79 7.50 0.38
C THR A 141 -40.51 7.54 1.23
N PRO A 142 -40.62 7.72 2.56
CA PRO A 142 -39.45 7.70 3.43
C PRO A 142 -38.69 6.36 3.40
N ALA A 143 -39.38 5.26 3.09
CA ALA A 143 -38.78 3.94 2.90
C ALA A 143 -37.90 3.88 1.63
N GLU A 144 -38.42 4.33 0.47
CA GLU A 144 -37.63 4.43 -0.77
C GLU A 144 -36.44 5.38 -0.61
N ALA A 145 -36.63 6.49 0.10
CA ALA A 145 -35.55 7.43 0.37
C ALA A 145 -34.42 6.80 1.20
N SER A 146 -34.74 5.94 2.17
CA SER A 146 -33.74 5.21 2.95
C SER A 146 -32.88 4.31 2.07
N ASP A 147 -33.49 3.59 1.12
CA ASP A 147 -32.77 2.75 0.16
C ASP A 147 -31.82 3.59 -0.71
N PHE A 148 -32.28 4.75 -1.21
CA PHE A 148 -31.45 5.64 -2.01
C PHE A 148 -30.30 6.27 -1.23
N ARG A 149 -30.52 6.70 0.03
CA ARG A 149 -29.45 7.19 0.90
C ARG A 149 -28.39 6.12 1.13
N SER A 150 -28.81 4.88 1.39
CA SER A 150 -27.91 3.73 1.54
C SER A 150 -27.10 3.47 0.26
N LEU A 151 -27.72 3.58 -0.91
CA LEU A 151 -27.06 3.42 -2.21
C LEU A 151 -25.96 4.47 -2.45
N VAL A 152 -26.25 5.73 -2.13
CA VAL A 152 -25.30 6.86 -2.27
C VAL A 152 -24.14 6.74 -1.29
N LEU A 153 -24.41 6.39 -0.02
CA LEU A 153 -23.40 6.28 1.03
C LEU A 153 -22.48 5.06 0.87
N ASN A 154 -22.99 3.93 0.36
CA ASN A 154 -22.23 2.68 0.26
C ASN A 154 -21.38 2.55 -1.02
N HIS A 155 -21.24 3.61 -1.82
CA HIS A 155 -20.35 3.70 -3.00
C HIS A 155 -20.46 2.56 -4.04
N LYS A 156 -21.55 1.78 -4.06
CA LYS A 156 -21.74 0.71 -5.05
C LYS A 156 -22.08 1.23 -6.45
N VAL A 157 -22.53 2.47 -6.54
CA VAL A 157 -22.76 3.15 -7.79
C VAL A 157 -21.55 4.03 -8.04
N SER A 158 -20.95 3.92 -9.23
CA SER A 158 -19.93 4.85 -9.71
C SER A 158 -20.48 6.27 -9.59
N VAL A 159 -20.14 6.94 -8.50
CA VAL A 159 -20.67 8.27 -8.12
C VAL A 159 -20.39 9.31 -9.20
N VAL A 160 -19.36 9.06 -10.02
CA VAL A 160 -18.98 9.84 -11.20
C VAL A 160 -20.03 9.74 -12.31
N ASP A 161 -20.64 8.56 -12.52
CA ASP A 161 -21.69 8.38 -13.53
C ASP A 161 -23.01 9.02 -13.06
N VAL A 162 -23.34 8.89 -11.78
CA VAL A 162 -24.55 9.51 -11.20
C VAL A 162 -24.47 11.03 -11.25
N PHE A 163 -23.32 11.63 -10.92
CA PHE A 163 -23.22 13.08 -10.88
C PHE A 163 -23.15 13.73 -12.26
N ASN A 164 -22.40 13.14 -13.20
CA ASN A 164 -22.43 13.57 -14.60
C ASN A 164 -23.85 13.46 -15.20
N LEU A 165 -24.70 12.57 -14.65
CA LEU A 165 -26.11 12.51 -14.99
C LEU A 165 -26.99 13.55 -14.27
N VAL A 166 -26.65 14.07 -13.10
CA VAL A 166 -27.63 14.68 -12.19
C VAL A 166 -27.54 16.21 -12.07
N SER A 167 -26.42 16.86 -12.39
CA SER A 167 -26.28 18.32 -12.22
C SER A 167 -27.31 19.15 -12.99
N HIS A 168 -27.94 18.58 -14.03
CA HIS A 168 -28.87 19.27 -14.94
C HIS A 168 -30.22 18.57 -15.15
N LYS A 169 -30.52 17.50 -14.41
CA LYS A 169 -31.75 16.71 -14.62
C LYS A 169 -32.88 17.09 -13.68
N SER A 170 -34.10 16.85 -14.13
CA SER A 170 -35.32 17.02 -13.33
C SER A 170 -35.43 15.94 -12.24
N ASP A 171 -36.19 16.21 -11.18
CA ASP A 171 -36.35 15.28 -10.05
C ASP A 171 -36.91 13.91 -10.48
N SER A 172 -37.77 13.88 -11.50
CA SER A 172 -38.34 12.65 -12.05
C SER A 172 -37.34 11.78 -12.81
N GLU A 173 -36.43 12.40 -13.58
CA GLU A 173 -35.36 11.69 -14.28
C GLU A 173 -34.34 11.11 -13.30
N LEU A 174 -34.00 11.88 -12.26
CA LEU A 174 -33.13 11.42 -11.17
C LEU A 174 -33.71 10.18 -10.49
N LEU A 175 -35.01 10.18 -10.18
CA LEU A 175 -35.68 9.04 -9.57
C LEU A 175 -35.68 7.81 -10.47
N ARG A 176 -35.86 7.98 -11.79
CA ARG A 176 -35.79 6.88 -12.75
C ARG A 176 -34.42 6.20 -12.71
N GLU A 177 -33.35 6.99 -12.70
CA GLU A 177 -31.98 6.48 -12.63
C GLU A 177 -31.70 5.81 -11.28
N LEU A 178 -32.06 6.45 -10.17
CA LEU A 178 -31.89 5.85 -8.84
C LEU A 178 -32.66 4.53 -8.69
N ARG A 179 -33.86 4.43 -9.26
CA ARG A 179 -34.63 3.18 -9.29
C ARG A 179 -33.95 2.13 -10.16
N HIS A 180 -33.44 2.51 -11.34
CA HIS A 180 -32.69 1.61 -12.21
C HIS A 180 -31.44 1.05 -11.51
N PHE A 181 -30.67 1.90 -10.84
CA PHE A 181 -29.50 1.47 -10.07
C PHE A 181 -29.89 0.66 -8.84
N SER A 182 -30.98 1.01 -8.16
CA SER A 182 -31.49 0.25 -7.02
C SER A 182 -31.89 -1.16 -7.45
N ASP A 183 -32.62 -1.32 -8.56
CA ASP A 183 -33.00 -2.62 -9.11
C ASP A 183 -31.79 -3.41 -9.62
N GLN A 184 -30.79 -2.75 -10.20
CA GLN A 184 -29.54 -3.39 -10.59
C GLN A 184 -28.71 -3.83 -9.36
N SER A 185 -28.80 -3.09 -8.25
CA SER A 185 -28.11 -3.39 -6.97
C SER A 185 -28.85 -4.42 -6.12
N LYS A 186 -30.18 -4.56 -6.30
CA LYS A 186 -31.00 -5.70 -5.90
C LYS A 186 -30.71 -6.87 -6.85
N THR A 187 -29.43 -7.17 -7.03
CA THR A 187 -29.02 -8.41 -7.69
C THR A 187 -29.70 -9.54 -6.92
N ARG A 188 -30.44 -10.40 -7.62
CA ARG A 188 -30.94 -11.65 -7.05
C ARG A 188 -29.72 -12.43 -6.56
N SER A 189 -29.41 -12.33 -5.28
CA SER A 189 -28.28 -13.02 -4.68
C SER A 189 -28.70 -14.48 -4.53
N PHE A 190 -28.12 -15.33 -5.36
CA PHE A 190 -28.31 -16.77 -5.24
C PHE A 190 -27.37 -17.31 -4.16
N HIS A 191 -27.84 -18.32 -3.44
CA HIS A 191 -26.99 -19.21 -2.66
C HIS A 191 -26.56 -20.36 -3.57
N ILE A 192 -25.28 -20.36 -3.93
CA ILE A 192 -24.69 -21.32 -4.89
C ILE A 192 -23.76 -22.24 -4.11
N ILE A 193 -24.03 -23.55 -4.19
CA ILE A 193 -23.22 -24.57 -3.53
C ILE A 193 -22.48 -25.36 -4.61
N HIS A 194 -21.16 -25.28 -4.61
CA HIS A 194 -20.30 -26.13 -5.43
C HIS A 194 -19.96 -27.40 -4.66
N ILE A 195 -20.32 -28.56 -5.20
CA ILE A 195 -19.88 -29.86 -4.68
C ILE A 195 -18.77 -30.36 -5.60
N CYS A 196 -17.55 -30.44 -5.10
CA CYS A 196 -16.39 -30.84 -5.90
C CYS A 196 -15.39 -31.68 -5.11
N THR A 197 -14.50 -32.38 -5.82
CA THR A 197 -13.43 -33.18 -5.21
C THR A 197 -12.15 -32.38 -5.00
N GLU A 198 -11.98 -31.26 -5.70
CA GLU A 198 -10.75 -30.47 -5.72
C GLU A 198 -11.08 -28.97 -5.71
N MET A 199 -10.26 -28.18 -5.01
CA MET A 199 -10.33 -26.72 -4.95
C MET A 199 -8.95 -26.14 -4.64
N ALA A 200 -8.57 -25.04 -5.30
CA ALA A 200 -7.33 -24.34 -5.02
C ALA A 200 -7.54 -23.28 -3.91
N PRO A 201 -6.59 -23.09 -2.97
CA PRO A 201 -5.25 -23.69 -2.91
C PRO A 201 -5.16 -25.02 -2.14
N LEU A 202 -6.27 -25.60 -1.69
CA LEU A 202 -6.28 -26.81 -0.82
C LEU A 202 -5.62 -28.03 -1.45
N VAL A 203 -5.67 -28.11 -2.78
CA VAL A 203 -5.01 -29.14 -3.58
C VAL A 203 -3.91 -28.50 -4.42
N HIS A 204 -2.71 -29.06 -4.35
CA HIS A 204 -1.51 -28.50 -4.99
C HIS A 204 -1.49 -28.66 -6.52
N ARG A 205 -2.23 -29.62 -7.08
CA ARG A 205 -2.26 -29.92 -8.53
C ARG A 205 -3.68 -30.27 -8.99
N GLY A 206 -4.26 -29.45 -9.86
CA GLY A 206 -5.55 -29.74 -10.49
C GLY A 206 -6.05 -28.58 -11.34
N SER A 207 -6.39 -28.82 -12.61
CA SER A 207 -7.01 -27.81 -13.48
C SER A 207 -8.42 -27.45 -13.01
N VAL A 208 -9.15 -28.45 -12.50
CA VAL A 208 -10.50 -28.29 -11.92
C VAL A 208 -10.45 -27.44 -10.65
N ALA A 209 -9.44 -27.65 -9.80
CA ALA A 209 -9.25 -26.90 -8.56
C ALA A 209 -9.21 -25.38 -8.80
N SER A 210 -8.40 -24.96 -9.78
CA SER A 210 -8.27 -23.54 -10.17
C SER A 210 -9.55 -23.00 -10.79
N TYR A 211 -10.28 -23.81 -11.56
CA TYR A 211 -11.56 -23.42 -12.16
C TYR A 211 -12.64 -23.17 -11.10
N VAL A 212 -12.80 -24.07 -10.13
CA VAL A 212 -13.75 -23.92 -9.01
C VAL A 212 -13.46 -22.64 -8.22
N THR A 213 -12.19 -22.37 -7.93
CA THR A 213 -11.79 -21.13 -7.24
C THR A 213 -12.07 -19.90 -8.10
N GLY A 214 -11.79 -19.96 -9.40
CA GLY A 214 -12.05 -18.87 -10.35
C GLY A 214 -13.53 -18.51 -10.45
N ILE A 215 -14.39 -19.51 -10.68
CA ILE A 215 -15.84 -19.29 -10.78
C ILE A 215 -16.44 -18.83 -9.45
N SER A 216 -16.00 -19.41 -8.33
CA SER A 216 -16.47 -19.01 -6.99
C SER A 216 -16.17 -17.53 -6.73
N ARG A 217 -14.94 -17.08 -7.04
CA ARG A 217 -14.56 -15.66 -6.93
C ARG A 217 -15.38 -14.77 -7.86
N ALA A 218 -15.65 -15.20 -9.09
CA ALA A 218 -16.45 -14.43 -10.04
C ALA A 218 -17.91 -14.27 -9.55
N LEU A 219 -18.51 -15.33 -9.02
CA LEU A 219 -19.86 -15.31 -8.47
C LEU A 219 -19.98 -14.44 -7.21
N GLN A 220 -18.99 -14.48 -6.33
CA GLN A 220 -18.93 -13.60 -5.16
C GLN A 220 -18.79 -12.13 -5.53
N ARG A 221 -17.96 -11.81 -6.53
CA ARG A 221 -17.86 -10.43 -7.05
C ARG A 221 -19.18 -9.92 -7.61
N LYS A 222 -20.03 -10.81 -8.12
CA LYS A 222 -21.41 -10.49 -8.54
C LYS A 222 -22.41 -10.38 -7.37
N GLY A 223 -21.97 -10.62 -6.14
CA GLY A 223 -22.81 -10.51 -4.94
C GLY A 223 -23.59 -11.78 -4.59
N HIS A 224 -23.21 -12.94 -5.12
CA HIS A 224 -23.81 -14.23 -4.75
C HIS A 224 -23.12 -14.85 -3.53
N LEU A 225 -23.88 -15.55 -2.70
CA LEU A 225 -23.32 -16.36 -1.60
C LEU A 225 -22.82 -17.68 -2.20
N VAL A 226 -21.54 -17.97 -2.07
CA VAL A 226 -20.92 -19.18 -2.63
C VAL A 226 -20.33 -20.05 -1.53
N GLU A 227 -20.75 -21.31 -1.50
CA GLU A 227 -20.23 -22.33 -0.60
C GLU A 227 -19.58 -23.44 -1.42
N VAL A 228 -18.49 -24.02 -0.91
CA VAL A 228 -17.83 -25.18 -1.54
C VAL A 228 -17.81 -26.35 -0.55
N ILE A 229 -18.37 -27.48 -0.96
CA ILE A 229 -18.36 -28.73 -0.20
C ILE A 229 -17.40 -29.70 -0.88
N LEU A 230 -16.41 -30.17 -0.12
CA LEU A 230 -15.41 -31.13 -0.59
C LEU A 230 -15.18 -32.28 0.41
N PRO A 231 -14.80 -33.48 -0.08
CA PRO A 231 -14.31 -34.53 0.80
C PRO A 231 -12.99 -34.15 1.47
N LYS A 232 -12.85 -34.45 2.75
CA LYS A 232 -11.60 -34.25 3.50
C LYS A 232 -10.64 -35.39 3.22
N TYR A 233 -9.75 -35.18 2.27
CA TYR A 233 -8.63 -36.08 2.01
C TYR A 233 -7.47 -35.82 2.98
N ALA A 234 -6.58 -36.80 3.11
CA ALA A 234 -5.36 -36.65 3.91
C ALA A 234 -4.34 -35.69 3.26
N CYS A 235 -4.43 -35.51 1.93
CA CYS A 235 -3.53 -34.68 1.13
C CYS A 235 -3.97 -33.21 0.97
N LEU A 236 -5.06 -32.79 1.64
CA LEU A 236 -5.48 -31.39 1.59
C LEU A 236 -4.56 -30.54 2.46
N ASP A 237 -4.13 -29.41 1.92
CA ASP A 237 -3.46 -28.36 2.69
C ASP A 237 -4.54 -27.59 3.49
N LEU A 238 -4.68 -27.96 4.76
CA LEU A 238 -5.66 -27.37 5.67
C LEU A 238 -5.19 -26.05 6.28
N ASP A 239 -3.90 -25.72 6.16
CA ASP A 239 -3.34 -24.46 6.68
C ASP A 239 -3.88 -23.26 5.89
N GLN A 240 -4.34 -23.50 4.65
CA GLN A 240 -5.00 -22.52 3.81
C GLN A 240 -6.46 -22.24 4.22
N VAL A 241 -7.03 -23.01 5.14
CA VAL A 241 -8.42 -22.84 5.60
C VAL A 241 -8.44 -22.13 6.95
N GLN A 242 -9.01 -20.93 6.98
CA GLN A 242 -9.13 -20.15 8.20
C GLN A 242 -10.29 -20.64 9.06
N GLY A 243 -10.06 -20.73 10.37
CA GLY A 243 -11.12 -21.06 11.34
C GLY A 243 -11.70 -22.47 11.18
N LEU A 244 -10.92 -23.41 10.66
CA LEU A 244 -11.34 -24.80 10.48
C LEU A 244 -11.77 -25.43 11.82
N ARG A 245 -13.03 -25.81 11.96
CA ARG A 245 -13.56 -26.49 13.15
C ARG A 245 -14.52 -27.62 12.81
N GLU A 246 -14.52 -28.68 13.62
CA GLU A 246 -15.48 -29.77 13.49
C GLU A 246 -16.86 -29.28 13.97
N VAL A 247 -17.86 -29.44 13.12
CA VAL A 247 -19.26 -29.17 13.47
C VAL A 247 -19.77 -30.36 14.27
N LYS A 248 -20.24 -30.11 15.49
CA LYS A 248 -20.88 -31.12 16.34
C LYS A 248 -22.25 -31.45 15.76
N GLY A 249 -22.28 -32.42 14.84
CA GLY A 249 -23.49 -32.92 14.22
C GLY A 249 -23.26 -34.31 13.66
N GLU A 250 -24.25 -35.18 13.80
CA GLU A 250 -24.21 -36.52 13.23
C GLU A 250 -24.68 -36.46 11.78
N ALA A 251 -23.79 -36.78 10.85
CA ALA A 251 -24.13 -36.94 9.46
C ALA A 251 -23.87 -38.39 9.04
N TYR A 252 -24.80 -38.99 8.32
CA TYR A 252 -24.69 -40.38 7.89
C TYR A 252 -24.73 -40.47 6.36
N SER A 253 -23.93 -41.37 5.78
CA SER A 253 -24.01 -41.73 4.36
C SER A 253 -24.15 -43.23 4.20
N TYR A 254 -24.99 -43.65 3.28
CA TYR A 254 -25.14 -45.06 2.94
C TYR A 254 -24.14 -45.46 1.86
N PHE A 255 -23.38 -46.53 2.09
CA PHE A 255 -22.44 -47.07 1.10
C PHE A 255 -22.27 -48.57 1.34
N ASN A 256 -22.30 -49.37 0.27
CA ASN A 256 -22.08 -50.81 0.31
C ASN A 256 -22.92 -51.57 1.35
N GLY A 257 -24.24 -51.32 1.38
CA GLY A 257 -25.12 -52.01 2.32
C GLY A 257 -25.16 -51.45 3.75
N GLN A 258 -24.26 -50.50 4.09
CA GLN A 258 -24.05 -50.05 5.47
C GLN A 258 -24.13 -48.53 5.62
N LEU A 259 -24.62 -48.10 6.79
CA LEU A 259 -24.65 -46.70 7.19
C LEU A 259 -23.29 -46.30 7.79
N HIS A 260 -22.71 -45.20 7.29
CA HIS A 260 -21.42 -44.71 7.72
C HIS A 260 -21.55 -43.31 8.32
N GLY A 261 -21.03 -43.12 9.54
CA GLY A 261 -20.90 -41.80 10.16
C GLY A 261 -19.86 -40.92 9.44
N ASN A 262 -20.21 -39.66 9.24
CA ASN A 262 -19.38 -38.63 8.63
C ASN A 262 -19.22 -37.46 9.59
N LYS A 263 -17.99 -36.96 9.64
CA LYS A 263 -17.66 -35.75 10.37
C LYS A 263 -17.68 -34.58 9.39
N ILE A 264 -18.35 -33.49 9.78
CA ILE A 264 -18.41 -32.26 9.01
C ILE A 264 -17.46 -31.25 9.64
N TRP A 265 -16.64 -30.62 8.81
CA TRP A 265 -15.76 -29.53 9.20
C TRP A 265 -16.20 -28.26 8.51
N ASN A 266 -16.19 -27.12 9.19
CA ASN A 266 -16.43 -25.83 8.56
C ASN A 266 -15.17 -24.94 8.62
N GLY A 267 -14.98 -24.10 7.61
CA GLY A 267 -13.87 -23.17 7.52
C GLY A 267 -14.10 -22.14 6.42
N VAL A 268 -13.20 -21.16 6.34
CA VAL A 268 -13.25 -20.02 5.40
C VAL A 268 -12.01 -19.95 4.53
#